data_AF-A0A1F6W1S8-F1
#
_entry.id   AF-A0A1F6W1S8-F1
#
_cell.length_a   1.000
_cell.length_b   1.000
_cell.length_c   1.000
_cell.angle_alpha   90.00
_cell.angle_beta   90.00
_cell.angle_gamma   90.00
#
_symmetry.space_group_name_H-M   'P 1'
#
loop_
_entity.id
_entity.type
_entity.pdbx_description
1 polymer ?
#
loop_
_entity_poly.entity_id
_entity_poly.type
_entity_poly.pdbx_seq_one_letter_code
_entity_poly.pdbx_strand_id
1 'polypeptide(L)'
;MSIFFTKHALDKFETLKKHKFIVFKRKVMETLERPDLIDYSRLPLLIAQSKIDKDHVLRVVYKEEKGVIKVITFYPGRSKNYGKK
;
A
#
# COMPACT_ATOMS: atom_id res chain seq x y z
N MET A 1 -10.34 14.14 -0.77
CA MET A 1 -9.61 13.20 -1.65
C MET A 1 -10.45 11.94 -1.81
N SER A 2 -10.63 11.44 -3.02
CA SER A 2 -11.40 10.20 -3.29
C SER A 2 -10.44 9.03 -3.47
N ILE A 3 -10.74 7.88 -2.85
CA ILE A 3 -9.93 6.65 -2.98
C ILE A 3 -10.78 5.55 -3.62
N PHE A 4 -10.31 5.03 -4.75
CA PHE A 4 -10.91 3.92 -5.47
C PHE A 4 -10.01 2.68 -5.40
N PHE A 5 -10.58 1.55 -5.01
CA PHE A 5 -9.89 0.26 -5.03
C PHE A 5 -10.24 -0.48 -6.32
N THR A 6 -9.22 -0.84 -7.10
CA THR A 6 -9.42 -1.74 -8.24
C THR A 6 -9.85 -3.12 -7.76
N LYS A 7 -10.45 -3.93 -8.66
CA LYS A 7 -10.78 -5.34 -8.37
C LYS A 7 -9.56 -6.10 -7.84
N HIS A 8 -8.40 -5.91 -8.47
CA HIS A 8 -7.15 -6.55 -8.04
C HIS A 8 -6.75 -6.18 -6.61
N ALA A 9 -6.90 -4.90 -6.22
CA ALA A 9 -6.66 -4.47 -4.84
C ALA A 9 -7.67 -5.07 -3.85
N LEU A 10 -8.95 -5.19 -4.24
CA LEU A 10 -9.97 -5.84 -3.40
C LEU A 10 -9.66 -7.33 -3.18
N ASP A 11 -9.30 -8.07 -4.23
CA ASP A 11 -8.94 -9.48 -4.16
C ASP A 11 -7.68 -9.73 -3.32
N LYS A 12 -6.84 -8.70 -3.17
CA LYS A 12 -5.59 -8.79 -2.42
C LYS A 12 -5.81 -8.98 -0.92
N PHE A 13 -6.92 -8.46 -0.36
CA PHE A 13 -7.27 -8.67 1.05
C PHE A 13 -7.44 -10.16 1.38
N GLU A 14 -8.26 -10.86 0.60
CA GLU A 14 -8.49 -12.29 0.79
C GLU A 14 -7.24 -13.13 0.48
N THR A 15 -6.47 -12.73 -0.53
CA THR A 15 -5.19 -13.37 -0.85
C THR A 15 -4.23 -13.32 0.34
N LEU A 16 -4.01 -12.15 0.94
CA LEU A 16 -3.09 -12.01 2.08
C LEU A 16 -3.63 -12.74 3.31
N LYS A 17 -4.94 -12.70 3.55
CA LYS A 17 -5.60 -13.44 4.64
C LYS A 17 -5.35 -14.96 4.52
N LYS A 18 -5.44 -15.54 3.33
CA LYS A 18 -5.10 -16.96 3.07
C LYS A 18 -3.64 -17.29 3.42
N HIS A 19 -2.73 -16.32 3.28
CA HIS A 19 -1.33 -16.42 3.70
C HIS A 19 -1.09 -16.02 5.16
N LYS A 20 -2.15 -15.98 5.99
CA LYS A 20 -2.09 -15.61 7.42
C LYS A 20 -1.58 -14.18 7.67
N PHE A 21 -1.69 -13.30 6.68
CA PHE A 21 -1.32 -11.89 6.78
C PHE A 21 -2.56 -11.01 6.64
N ILE A 22 -3.07 -10.50 7.75
CA ILE A 22 -4.32 -9.72 7.74
C ILE A 22 -3.99 -8.23 7.57
N VAL A 23 -4.51 -7.62 6.51
CA VAL A 23 -4.48 -6.16 6.30
C VAL A 23 -5.91 -5.68 6.26
N PHE A 24 -6.23 -4.67 7.06
CA PHE A 24 -7.54 -4.04 7.02
C PHE A 24 -7.56 -2.90 5.99
N LYS A 25 -8.72 -2.66 5.35
CA LYS A 25 -8.90 -1.53 4.43
C LYS A 25 -8.48 -0.20 5.07
N ARG A 26 -8.80 -0.01 6.35
CA ARG A 26 -8.36 1.14 7.16
C ARG A 26 -6.84 1.34 7.12
N LYS A 27 -6.04 0.29 7.28
CA LYS A 27 -4.58 0.38 7.24
C LYS A 27 -4.04 0.79 5.87
N VAL A 28 -4.70 0.34 4.79
CA VAL A 28 -4.37 0.81 3.43
C VAL A 28 -4.65 2.29 3.28
N MET A 29 -5.81 2.76 3.77
CA MET A 29 -6.17 4.20 3.72
C MET A 29 -5.22 5.06 4.56
N GLU A 30 -4.92 4.65 5.79
CA GLU A 30 -3.94 5.34 6.66
C GLU A 30 -2.57 5.42 6.00
N THR A 31 -2.14 4.36 5.28
CA THR A 31 -0.87 4.37 4.55
C THR A 31 -0.86 5.36 3.40
N LEU A 32 -1.99 5.58 2.74
CA LEU A 32 -2.13 6.57 1.67
C LEU A 32 -2.21 8.00 2.21
N GLU A 33 -2.85 8.20 3.35
CA GLU A 33 -3.04 9.52 3.97
C GLU A 33 -1.79 10.01 4.71
N ARG A 34 -1.09 9.12 5.40
CA ARG A 34 0.09 9.41 6.21
C ARG A 34 1.18 8.36 6.00
N PRO A 35 1.80 8.31 4.80
CA PRO A 35 2.90 7.40 4.54
C PRO A 35 4.15 7.79 5.35
N ASP A 36 4.89 6.79 5.80
CA ASP A 36 6.25 6.98 6.31
C ASP A 36 7.21 7.35 5.16
N LEU A 37 6.93 6.84 3.95
CA LEU A 37 7.70 7.10 2.74
C LEU A 37 6.81 7.00 1.50
N ILE A 38 7.09 7.84 0.50
CA ILE A 38 6.60 7.68 -0.87
C ILE A 38 7.77 7.34 -1.79
N ASP A 39 7.64 6.24 -2.52
CA ASP A 39 8.61 5.78 -3.51
C ASP A 39 8.11 6.13 -4.93
N TYR A 40 8.92 6.94 -5.61
CA TYR A 40 8.68 7.52 -6.94
C TYR A 40 9.45 6.79 -8.06
N SER A 41 10.12 5.67 -7.77
CA SER A 41 10.97 4.96 -8.73
C SER A 41 10.21 4.32 -9.91
N ARG A 42 8.88 4.24 -9.84
CA ARG A 42 8.02 3.54 -10.82
C ARG A 42 6.94 4.42 -11.43
N LEU A 43 7.25 5.70 -11.66
CA LEU A 43 6.32 6.62 -12.32
C LEU A 43 5.73 6.01 -13.61
N PRO A 44 4.44 6.22 -13.89
CA PRO A 44 3.51 7.11 -13.17
C PRO A 44 2.88 6.50 -11.92
N LEU A 45 3.30 5.31 -11.48
CA LEU A 45 2.84 4.70 -10.24
C LEU A 45 3.65 5.21 -9.05
N LEU A 46 2.95 5.46 -7.95
CA LEU A 46 3.51 5.83 -6.67
C LEU A 46 3.36 4.67 -5.70
N ILE A 47 4.29 4.55 -4.75
CA ILE A 47 4.22 3.54 -3.71
C ILE A 47 4.29 4.21 -2.35
N ALA A 48 3.15 4.28 -1.67
CA ALA A 48 3.06 4.73 -0.29
C ALA A 48 3.45 3.57 0.63
N GLN A 49 4.24 3.85 1.66
CA GLN A 49 4.74 2.87 2.60
C GLN A 49 4.42 3.27 4.03
N SER A 50 3.97 2.33 4.87
CA SER A 50 3.90 2.52 6.32
C SER A 50 4.34 1.25 7.06
N LYS A 51 4.89 1.39 8.27
CA LYS A 51 5.21 0.24 9.13
C LYS A 51 3.94 -0.52 9.54
N ILE A 52 4.05 -1.86 9.59
CA ILE A 52 3.04 -2.76 10.15
C ILE A 52 3.51 -3.25 11.52
N ASP A 53 4.74 -3.76 11.57
CA ASP A 53 5.40 -4.25 12.78
C ASP A 53 6.92 -4.01 12.68
N LYS A 54 7.70 -4.60 13.59
CA LYS A 54 9.16 -4.46 13.63
C LYS A 54 9.86 -4.93 12.34
N ASP A 55 9.31 -5.96 11.68
CA ASP A 55 9.93 -6.67 10.57
C ASP A 55 9.25 -6.39 9.22
N HIS A 56 8.04 -5.81 9.23
CA HIS A 56 7.22 -5.60 8.05
C HIS A 56 6.74 -4.17 7.84
N VAL A 57 6.69 -3.78 6.57
CA VAL A 57 6.03 -2.57 6.06
C VAL A 57 4.88 -2.96 5.14
N LEU A 58 3.84 -2.15 5.09
CA LEU A 58 2.82 -2.18 4.05
C LEU A 58 3.28 -1.28 2.91
N ARG A 59 3.26 -1.79 1.68
CA ARG A 59 3.48 -1.00 0.46
C ARG A 59 2.19 -0.98 -0.35
N VAL A 60 1.69 0.22 -0.63
CA VAL A 60 0.45 0.45 -1.38
C VAL A 60 0.81 1.11 -2.70
N VAL A 61 0.54 0.42 -3.80
CA VAL A 61 0.79 0.91 -5.15
C VAL A 61 -0.46 1.61 -5.66
N TYR A 62 -0.32 2.87 -6.05
CA TYR A 62 -1.43 3.68 -6.50
C TYR A 62 -1.02 4.61 -7.66
N LYS A 63 -2.04 5.15 -8.32
CA LYS A 63 -1.90 6.26 -9.25
C LYS A 63 -2.79 7.40 -8.77
N GLU A 64 -2.33 8.63 -8.93
CA GLU A 64 -3.13 9.82 -8.70
C GLU A 64 -3.53 10.44 -10.04
N GLU A 65 -4.84 10.62 -10.26
CA GLU A 65 -5.38 11.22 -11.47
C GLU A 65 -6.51 12.17 -11.10
N LYS A 66 -6.37 13.48 -11.42
CA LYS A 66 -7.40 14.50 -11.18
C LYS A 66 -7.91 14.52 -9.72
N GLY A 67 -7.02 14.35 -8.75
CA GLY A 67 -7.36 14.33 -7.31
C GLY A 67 -8.02 13.03 -6.82
N VAL A 68 -8.03 11.97 -7.64
CA VAL A 68 -8.49 10.63 -7.28
C VAL A 68 -7.28 9.69 -7.13
N ILE A 69 -7.20 9.02 -5.99
CA ILE A 69 -6.25 7.93 -5.76
C ILE A 69 -6.87 6.63 -6.23
N LYS A 70 -6.26 5.99 -7.23
CA LYS A 70 -6.61 4.66 -7.69
C LYS A 70 -5.63 3.65 -7.11
N VAL A 71 -6.08 2.84 -6.15
CA VAL A 71 -5.30 1.75 -5.54
C VAL A 71 -5.24 0.57 -6.49
N ILE A 72 -4.03 0.29 -6.99
CA ILE A 72 -3.78 -0.80 -7.93
C ILE A 72 -3.57 -2.12 -7.19
N THR A 73 -2.70 -2.12 -6.18
CA THR A 73 -2.42 -3.30 -5.34
C THR A 73 -1.71 -2.89 -4.06
N PHE A 74 -1.54 -3.82 -3.12
CA PHE A 74 -0.72 -3.64 -1.93
C PHE A 74 -0.11 -4.96 -1.49
N TYR A 75 1.01 -4.88 -0.75
CA TYR A 75 1.70 -6.06 -0.26
C TYR A 75 2.53 -5.74 0.98
N PRO A 76 2.70 -6.71 1.89
CA PRO A 76 3.71 -6.61 2.92
C PRO A 76 5.11 -6.78 2.31
N GLY A 77 6.06 -5.96 2.75
CA GLY A 77 7.48 -6.09 2.45
C GLY A 77 8.28 -6.19 3.74
N ARG A 78 9.49 -6.76 3.69
CA ARG A 78 10.37 -6.77 4.86
C ARG A 78 11.00 -5.40 5.08
N SER A 79 10.94 -4.89 6.30
CA SER A 79 11.51 -3.60 6.70
C SER A 79 13.00 -3.51 6.35
N LYS A 80 13.78 -4.59 6.44
CA LYS A 80 15.21 -4.58 6.04
C LYS A 80 15.44 -4.25 4.55
N ASN A 81 14.46 -4.53 3.69
CA ASN A 81 14.56 -4.29 2.24
C ASN A 81 14.14 -2.87 1.85
N TYR A 82 13.34 -2.20 2.69
CA TYR A 82 12.66 -0.94 2.35
C TYR A 82 12.74 0.16 3.42
N GLY A 83 13.27 -0.15 4.60
CA GLY A 83 13.39 0.73 5.76
C GLY A 83 14.67 1.55 5.77
N LYS A 84 15.43 1.54 4.67
CA LYS A 84 16.54 2.46 4.46
C LYS A 84 16.06 3.64 3.63
N LYS A 85 15.71 4.73 4.30
CA LYS A 85 15.99 6.10 3.86
C LYS A 85 16.25 6.92 5.10
#